data_AF-A0A494TKC3-F1
#
_entry.id   AF-A0A494TKC3-F1
#
_cell.length_a   1.000
_cell.length_b   1.000
_cell.length_c   1.000
_cell.angle_alpha   90.00
_cell.angle_beta   90.00
_cell.angle_gamma   90.00
#
_symmetry.space_group_name_H-M   'P 1'
#
loop_
_entity.id
_entity.type
_entity.pdbx_description
1 polymer ?
#
loop_
_entity_poly.entity_id
_entity_poly.type
_entity_poly.pdbx_seq_one_letter_code
_entity_poly.pdbx_strand_id
1 'polypeptide(L)'
;MTSNSEAIAAVIESGRGTRPYSLENKETEQVLNIALALLVELAASNERIDRLEHLLAETRGVDAQQLRETAPTEEAVKHRQLALEAMQLRVLRVLLDPREATDGRPASR
;
A
#
# COMPACT_ATOMS: atom_id res chain seq x y z
N MET A 1 -1.00 21.10 -29.80
CA MET A 1 -2.02 21.21 -28.73
C MET A 1 -1.70 20.10 -27.75
N THR A 2 -1.36 20.42 -26.50
CA THR A 2 -1.15 19.43 -25.45
C THR A 2 -2.45 18.65 -25.26
N SER A 3 -2.35 17.32 -25.24
CA SER A 3 -3.49 16.46 -24.96
C SER A 3 -3.98 16.70 -23.54
N ASN A 4 -5.28 16.50 -23.28
CA ASN A 4 -5.84 16.64 -21.93
C ASN A 4 -5.12 15.75 -20.90
N SER A 5 -4.60 14.59 -21.34
CA SER A 5 -3.76 13.70 -20.53
C SER A 5 -2.43 14.34 -20.12
N GLU A 6 -1.75 15.05 -21.03
CA GLU A 6 -0.50 15.76 -20.70
C GLU A 6 -0.74 16.91 -19.73
N ALA A 7 -1.86 17.63 -19.87
CA ALA A 7 -2.21 18.69 -18.94
C ALA A 7 -2.46 18.18 -17.51
N ILE A 8 -3.13 17.02 -17.37
CA ILE A 8 -3.36 16.38 -16.07
C ILE A 8 -2.05 15.86 -15.47
N ALA A 9 -1.18 15.25 -16.27
CA ALA A 9 0.13 14.78 -15.83
C ALA A 9 0.98 15.94 -15.29
N ALA A 10 1.02 17.08 -16.01
CA ALA A 10 1.77 18.25 -15.59
C ALA A 10 1.28 18.84 -14.26
N VAL A 11 -0.04 18.86 -14.02
CA VAL A 11 -0.61 19.30 -12.73
C VAL A 11 -0.19 18.36 -11.61
N ILE A 12 -0.26 17.05 -11.84
CA ILE A 12 0.17 16.03 -10.87
C ILE A 12 1.66 16.22 -10.52
N GLU A 13 2.51 16.45 -11.52
CA GLU A 13 3.94 16.62 -11.35
C GLU A 13 4.26 17.91 -10.57
N SER A 14 3.60 19.02 -10.90
CA SER A 14 3.79 20.30 -10.19
C SER A 14 3.38 20.27 -8.71
N GLY A 15 2.40 19.42 -8.34
CA GLY A 15 1.97 19.26 -6.94
C GLY A 15 2.83 18.31 -6.12
N ARG A 16 3.73 17.55 -6.77
CA ARG A 16 4.60 16.56 -6.13
C ARG A 16 5.95 17.21 -5.83
N GLY A 17 5.97 18.09 -4.82
CA GLY A 17 7.21 18.67 -4.32
C GLY A 17 8.29 17.61 -4.01
N THR A 18 9.55 18.06 -3.94
CA THR A 18 10.69 17.18 -3.69
C THR A 18 10.54 16.47 -2.34
N ARG A 19 10.91 15.18 -2.30
CA ARG A 19 10.91 14.42 -1.04
C ARG A 19 12.35 14.28 -0.57
N PRO A 20 12.73 14.91 0.54
CA PRO A 20 14.05 14.71 1.07
C PRO A 20 14.26 13.28 1.56
N TYR A 21 15.43 12.70 1.28
CA TYR A 21 15.84 11.46 1.95
C TYR A 21 16.28 11.77 3.39
N SER A 22 15.89 10.88 4.29
CA SER A 22 16.18 10.90 5.72
C SER A 22 17.35 9.99 6.11
N LEU A 23 17.65 8.95 5.33
CA LEU A 23 18.76 8.01 5.57
C LEU A 23 19.93 8.24 4.62
N GLU A 24 21.12 7.80 5.03
CA GLU A 24 22.35 7.93 4.23
C GLU A 24 22.31 7.07 2.96
N ASN A 25 21.73 5.87 3.06
CA ASN A 25 21.58 4.96 1.94
C ASN A 25 20.13 4.99 1.43
N LYS A 26 19.98 5.37 0.16
CA LYS A 26 18.69 5.46 -0.55
C LYS A 26 17.93 4.13 -0.56
N GLU A 27 18.61 3.01 -0.77
CA GLU A 27 18.01 1.68 -0.82
C GLU A 27 17.44 1.30 0.55
N THR A 28 18.16 1.60 1.63
CA THR A 28 17.66 1.41 3.01
C THR A 28 16.38 2.19 3.26
N GLU A 29 16.30 3.43 2.78
CA GLU A 29 15.08 4.23 2.93
C GLU A 29 13.93 3.72 2.06
N GLN A 30 14.22 3.23 0.85
CA GLN A 30 13.22 2.58 0.01
C GLN A 30 12.65 1.32 0.67
N VAL A 31 13.50 0.47 1.24
CA VAL A 31 13.06 -0.71 2.01
C VAL A 31 12.21 -0.31 3.21
N LEU A 32 12.63 0.71 3.98
CA LEU A 32 11.83 1.23 5.09
C LEU A 32 10.47 1.76 4.63
N ASN A 33 10.42 2.52 3.54
CA ASN A 33 9.18 3.04 2.98
C ASN A 33 8.24 1.89 2.52
N ILE A 34 8.78 0.84 1.90
CA ILE A 34 8.02 -0.36 1.51
C ILE A 34 7.48 -1.07 2.76
N ALA A 35 8.30 -1.23 3.79
CA ALA A 35 7.90 -1.87 5.05
C ALA A 35 6.77 -1.08 5.76
N LEU A 36 6.86 0.26 5.78
CA LEU A 36 5.82 1.12 6.33
C LEU A 36 4.53 1.07 5.50
N ALA A 37 4.63 1.03 4.17
CA ALA A 37 3.45 0.86 3.30
C ALA A 37 2.75 -0.49 3.58
N LEU A 38 3.53 -1.58 3.70
CA LEU A 38 3.00 -2.89 4.07
C LEU A 38 2.35 -2.90 5.45
N LEU A 39 2.95 -2.23 6.44
CA LEU A 39 2.40 -2.11 7.79
C LEU A 39 1.00 -1.51 7.77
N VAL A 40 0.80 -0.42 7.02
CA VAL A 40 -0.49 0.26 6.90
C VAL A 40 -1.53 -0.63 6.22
N GLU A 41 -1.17 -1.26 5.10
CA GLU A 41 -2.08 -2.15 4.37
C GLU A 41 -2.45 -3.39 5.20
N LEU A 42 -1.51 -3.94 5.97
CA LEU A 42 -1.76 -5.08 6.86
C LEU A 42 -2.67 -4.67 8.03
N ALA A 43 -2.42 -3.53 8.66
CA ALA A 43 -3.26 -3.03 9.75
C ALA A 43 -4.71 -2.81 9.29
N ALA A 44 -4.90 -2.16 8.14
CA ALA A 44 -6.23 -1.96 7.56
C ALA A 44 -6.91 -3.27 7.16
N SER A 45 -6.13 -4.27 6.70
CA SER A 45 -6.66 -5.59 6.36
C SER A 45 -7.11 -6.35 7.61
N ASN A 46 -6.29 -6.36 8.67
CA ASN A 46 -6.64 -7.01 9.93
C ASN A 46 -7.90 -6.39 10.56
N GLU A 47 -8.00 -5.06 10.59
CA GLU A 47 -9.20 -4.38 11.10
C GLU A 47 -10.47 -4.77 10.31
N ARG A 48 -10.37 -4.86 8.98
CA ARG A 48 -11.49 -5.28 8.13
C ARG A 48 -11.86 -6.75 8.37
N ILE A 49 -10.87 -7.62 8.55
CA ILE A 49 -11.09 -9.04 8.85
C ILE A 49 -11.79 -9.19 10.21
N ASP A 50 -11.28 -8.53 11.26
CA ASP A 50 -11.87 -8.58 12.60
C ASP A 50 -13.32 -8.11 12.59
N ARG A 51 -13.61 -7.01 11.88
CA ARG A 51 -14.98 -6.50 11.72
C ARG A 51 -15.90 -7.49 11.01
N LEU A 52 -15.40 -8.15 9.97
CA LEU A 52 -16.17 -9.15 9.22
C LEU A 52 -16.43 -10.41 10.04
N GLU A 53 -15.43 -10.88 10.78
CA GLU A 53 -15.56 -12.02 11.69
C GLU A 53 -16.61 -11.73 12.77
N HIS A 54 -16.55 -10.54 13.39
CA HIS A 54 -17.52 -10.14 14.41
C HIS A 54 -18.95 -10.08 13.85
N LEU A 55 -19.12 -9.45 12.68
CA LEU A 55 -20.43 -9.35 12.03
C LEU A 55 -20.99 -10.73 11.64
N LEU A 56 -20.15 -11.66 11.18
CA LEU A 56 -20.57 -13.02 10.84
C LEU A 56 -20.95 -13.83 12.08
N ALA A 57 -20.22 -13.66 13.18
CA ALA A 57 -20.57 -14.27 14.46
C ALA A 57 -21.94 -13.78 14.94
N GLU A 58 -22.20 -12.47 14.89
CA GLU A 58 -23.48 -11.88 15.30
C GLU A 58 -24.65 -12.31 14.40
N THR A 59 -24.45 -12.29 13.07
CA THR A 59 -25.55 -12.48 12.11
C THR A 59 -25.84 -13.94 11.77
N ARG A 60 -24.84 -14.83 11.87
CA ARG A 60 -24.95 -16.23 11.45
C ARG A 60 -24.53 -17.24 12.52
N GLY A 61 -24.07 -16.80 13.68
CA GLY A 61 -23.58 -17.69 14.75
C GLY A 61 -22.34 -18.47 14.36
N VAL A 62 -21.57 -18.00 13.37
CA VAL A 62 -20.36 -18.67 12.90
C VAL A 62 -19.21 -18.34 13.84
N ASP A 63 -18.49 -19.37 14.29
CA ASP A 63 -17.29 -19.20 15.11
C ASP A 63 -16.12 -18.63 14.27
N ALA A 64 -15.46 -17.60 14.80
CA ALA A 64 -14.32 -16.96 14.16
C ALA A 64 -13.13 -17.91 13.99
N GLN A 65 -12.96 -18.87 14.90
CA GLN A 65 -11.89 -19.86 14.76
C GLN A 65 -12.14 -20.80 13.58
N GLN A 66 -13.38 -21.29 13.41
CA GLN A 66 -13.77 -22.07 12.24
C GLN A 66 -13.56 -21.31 10.92
N LEU A 67 -13.85 -20.00 10.88
CA LEU A 67 -13.60 -19.17 9.69
C LEU A 67 -12.12 -19.10 9.32
N ARG A 68 -11.23 -18.95 10.31
CA ARG A 68 -9.78 -18.88 10.09
C ARG A 68 -9.17 -20.19 9.61
N GLU A 69 -9.72 -21.31 10.06
CA GLU A 69 -9.25 -22.66 9.71
C GLU A 69 -9.81 -23.15 8.36
N THR A 70 -10.86 -22.49 7.85
CA THR A 70 -11.49 -22.87 6.58
C THR A 70 -10.57 -22.54 5.40
N ALA A 71 -10.24 -23.57 4.61
CA ALA A 71 -9.45 -23.40 3.39
C ALA A 71 -10.21 -22.58 2.33
N PRO A 72 -9.55 -21.62 1.64
CA PRO A 72 -10.18 -20.89 0.57
C PRO A 72 -10.49 -21.80 -0.62
N THR A 73 -11.63 -21.56 -1.27
CA THR A 73 -11.99 -22.26 -2.51
C THR A 73 -11.09 -21.82 -3.67
N GLU A 74 -10.99 -22.65 -4.72
CA GLU A 74 -10.22 -22.29 -5.92
C GLU A 74 -10.69 -20.96 -6.55
N GLU A 75 -12.00 -20.71 -6.55
CA GLU A 75 -12.58 -19.45 -7.02
C GLU A 75 -12.13 -18.27 -6.17
N ALA A 76 -12.15 -18.41 -4.84
CA ALA A 76 -11.68 -17.37 -3.92
C ALA A 76 -10.18 -17.07 -4.11
N VAL A 77 -9.37 -18.09 -4.41
CA VAL A 77 -7.94 -17.91 -4.74
C VAL A 77 -7.77 -17.10 -6.02
N LYS A 78 -8.53 -17.41 -7.08
CA LYS A 78 -8.50 -16.64 -8.34
C LYS A 78 -8.90 -15.18 -8.14
N HIS A 79 -9.97 -14.93 -7.37
CA HIS A 79 -10.39 -13.56 -7.05
C HIS A 79 -9.34 -12.79 -6.23
N ARG A 80 -8.59 -13.49 -5.36
CA ARG A 80 -7.52 -12.88 -4.55
C ARG A 80 -6.31 -12.44 -5.41
N GLN A 81 -6.10 -13.04 -6.58
CA GLN A 81 -4.98 -12.70 -7.46
C GLN A 81 -5.03 -11.23 -7.94
N LEU A 82 -6.19 -10.74 -8.37
CA LEU A 82 -6.37 -9.34 -8.78
C LEU A 82 -6.15 -8.36 -7.61
N ALA A 83 -6.59 -8.74 -6.41
CA ALA A 83 -6.37 -7.95 -5.21
C ALA A 83 -4.89 -7.89 -4.81
N LEU A 84 -4.16 -9.00 -5.01
CA LEU A 84 -2.72 -9.07 -4.79
C LEU A 84 -1.96 -8.15 -5.74
N GLU A 85 -2.30 -8.15 -7.03
CA GLU A 85 -1.68 -7.26 -8.03
C GLU A 85 -1.88 -5.79 -7.68
N ALA A 86 -3.10 -5.41 -7.28
CA ALA A 86 -3.40 -4.05 -6.84
C ALA A 86 -2.63 -3.66 -5.56
N MET A 87 -2.40 -4.60 -4.64
CA MET A 87 -1.59 -4.39 -3.43
C MET A 87 -0.10 -4.24 -3.79
N GLN A 88 0.42 -5.09 -4.67
CA GLN A 88 1.80 -5.03 -5.15
C GLN A 88 2.09 -3.67 -5.81
N LEU A 89 1.20 -3.17 -6.67
CA LEU A 89 1.35 -1.85 -7.30
C LEU A 89 1.37 -0.71 -6.27
N ARG A 90 0.53 -0.78 -5.22
CA ARG A 90 0.51 0.23 -4.15
C ARG A 90 1.79 0.22 -3.33
N VAL A 91 2.23 -0.96 -2.89
CA VAL A 91 3.43 -1.13 -2.05
C VAL A 91 4.70 -0.79 -2.84
N LEU A 92 4.80 -1.25 -4.08
CA LEU A 92 5.96 -1.05 -4.95
C LEU A 92 5.95 0.31 -5.66
N ARG A 93 4.95 1.16 -5.43
CA ARG A 93 4.89 2.51 -5.99
C ARG A 93 6.14 3.34 -5.65
N VAL A 94 6.77 3.07 -4.51
CA VAL A 94 8.05 3.66 -4.10
C VAL A 94 9.16 3.46 -5.14
N LEU A 95 9.12 2.35 -5.88
CA LEU A 95 10.08 2.00 -6.93
C LEU A 95 9.59 2.39 -8.33
N LEU A 96 8.29 2.27 -8.59
CA LEU A 96 7.70 2.51 -9.92
C LEU A 96 7.58 4.01 -10.25
N ASP A 97 7.42 4.85 -9.24
CA ASP A 97 7.15 6.29 -9.40
C ASP A 97 7.90 7.08 -8.30
N PRO A 98 9.25 7.05 -8.32
CA PRO A 98 10.05 7.72 -7.31
C PRO A 98 9.94 9.24 -7.46
N ARG A 99 9.76 9.95 -6.34
CA ARG A 99 9.84 11.42 -6.31
C ARG A 99 11.28 11.88 -6.49
N GLU A 100 11.45 13.07 -7.07
CA GLU A 100 12.74 13.74 -7.10
C GLU A 100 13.29 13.92 -5.67
N ALA A 101 14.54 13.51 -5.52
CA ALA A 101 15.22 13.46 -4.25
C ALA A 101 15.95 14.77 -3.97
N THR A 102 15.78 15.30 -2.77
CA THR A 102 16.62 16.36 -2.21
C THR A 102 17.32 15.85 -0.96
N ASP A 103 18.47 16.41 -0.59
CA ASP A 103 19.05 16.09 0.72
C ASP A 103 18.24 16.83 1.79
N GLY A 104 17.59 16.10 2.70
CA GLY A 104 16.81 16.69 3.80
C GLY A 104 17.54 16.77 5.11
N ARG A 105 18.79 16.31 5.15
CA ARG A 105 19.58 16.40 6.37
C ARG A 105 19.79 17.88 6.68
N PRO A 106 19.54 18.32 7.94
CA PRO A 106 19.83 19.69 8.31
C PRO A 106 21.31 19.97 8.04
N ALA A 107 21.62 21.13 7.45
CA ALA A 107 22.99 21.57 7.30
C ALA A 107 23.68 21.47 8.67
N SER A 108 24.70 20.62 8.76
CA SER A 108 25.46 20.41 9.99
C SER A 108 25.93 21.78 10.50
N ARG A 109 25.45 22.18 11.68
CA ARG A 109 25.99 23.32 12.43
C ARG A 109 27.20 22.89 13.23
#